data_AF-A0A1X7G8J5-F1
#
_entry.id   AF-A0A1X7G8J5-F1
#
_cell.length_a   1.000
_cell.length_b   1.000
_cell.length_c   1.000
_cell.angle_alpha   90.00
_cell.angle_beta   90.00
_cell.angle_gamma   90.00
#
_symmetry.space_group_name_H-M   'P 1'
#
loop_
_entity.id
_entity.type
_entity.pdbx_description
1 polymer ?
#
loop_
_entity_poly.entity_id
_entity_poly.type
_entity_poly.pdbx_seq_one_letter_code
_entity_poly.pdbx_strand_id
1 'polypeptide(L)' 'MTSKQDRKASYVKVKVLMPFERYMTGDTPSLPPQKAAALEKQGMVKAEAKTTKASA' A
#
# COMPACT_ATOMS: atom_id res chain seq x y z
N MET A 1 2.55 29.57 6.72
CA MET A 1 2.09 28.72 5.59
C MET A 1 2.20 27.26 6.01
N THR A 2 1.16 26.68 6.61
CA THR A 2 1.13 25.24 6.85
C THR A 2 -0.28 24.79 6.59
N SER A 3 -0.60 24.72 5.29
CA SER A 3 -1.84 24.14 4.82
C SER A 3 -1.86 22.69 5.32
N LYS A 4 -2.61 22.42 6.39
CA LYS A 4 -3.02 21.08 6.82
C LYS A 4 -4.04 20.59 5.81
N GLN A 5 -3.59 20.43 4.57
CA GLN A 5 -4.39 19.92 3.47
C GLN A 5 -4.59 18.43 3.78
N ASP A 6 -5.77 18.13 4.30
CA ASP A 6 -6.48 16.86 4.15
C ASP A 6 -5.57 15.63 4.05
N ARG A 7 -4.96 15.23 5.19
CA ARG A 7 -4.43 13.87 5.31
C ARG A 7 -5.59 12.89 5.42
N LYS A 8 -6.43 12.78 4.38
CA LYS A 8 -7.08 11.50 4.12
C LYS A 8 -5.94 10.53 3.89
N ALA A 9 -5.59 9.77 4.93
CA ALA A 9 -4.72 8.63 4.80
C ALA A 9 -5.43 7.67 3.85
N SER A 10 -5.20 7.83 2.55
CA SER A 10 -5.69 6.93 1.52
C SER A 10 -4.90 5.66 1.69
N TYR A 11 -5.39 4.78 2.56
CA TYR A 11 -4.80 3.47 2.77
C TYR A 11 -4.81 2.72 1.44
N VAL A 12 -3.66 2.16 1.08
CA VAL A 12 -3.43 1.41 -0.15
C VAL A 12 -3.49 -0.06 0.21
N LYS A 13 -4.30 -0.82 -0.52
CA LYS A 13 -4.27 -2.28 -0.43
C LYS A 13 -2.96 -2.78 -1.02
N VAL A 14 -2.22 -3.54 -0.24
CA VAL A 14 -0.97 -4.16 -0.69
C VAL A 14 -1.08 -5.66 -0.49
N LYS A 15 -0.52 -6.44 -1.41
CA LYS A 15 -0.35 -7.88 -1.25
C LYS A 15 0.98 -8.16 -0.60
N VAL A 16 0.95 -8.89 0.51
CA VAL A 16 2.14 -9.28 1.24
C VAL A 16 2.85 -10.40 0.50
N LEU A 17 4.11 -10.17 0.14
CA LEU A 17 4.98 -11.15 -0.52
C LEU A 17 5.91 -11.84 0.47
N MET A 18 6.24 -11.17 1.57
CA MET A 18 7.04 -11.72 2.67
C MET A 18 6.38 -11.38 4.00
N PRO A 19 6.36 -12.30 4.99
CA PRO A 19 5.70 -12.04 6.26
C PRO A 19 6.38 -10.88 7.01
N PHE A 20 5.60 -9.99 7.60
CA PHE A 20 6.08 -8.88 8.42
C PHE A 20 5.08 -8.52 9.50
N GLU A 21 5.56 -8.08 10.66
CA GLU A 21 4.75 -7.74 11.84
C GLU A 21 3.75 -8.85 12.23
N ARG A 22 2.53 -8.77 11.69
CA ARG A 22 1.42 -9.72 11.93
C ARG A 22 0.81 -10.26 10.63
N TYR A 23 1.31 -9.83 9.48
CA TYR A 23 0.80 -10.23 8.18
C TYR A 23 1.62 -11.38 7.61
N MET A 24 0.91 -12.37 7.09
CA MET A 24 1.48 -13.54 6.44
C MET A 24 1.60 -13.31 4.93
N THR A 25 2.42 -14.12 4.28
CA THR A 25 2.52 -14.10 2.81
C THR A 25 1.17 -14.43 2.20
N GLY A 26 0.70 -13.61 1.26
CA GLY A 26 -0.61 -13.74 0.63
C GLY A 26 -1.70 -12.86 1.24
N ASP A 27 -1.49 -12.30 2.43
CA ASP A 27 -2.43 -11.33 3.01
C ASP A 27 -2.51 -10.05 2.16
N THR A 28 -3.66 -9.36 2.22
CA THR A 28 -3.91 -8.13 1.47
C THR A 28 -4.33 -6.95 2.36
N PRO A 29 -3.49 -6.54 3.33
CA PRO A 29 -3.83 -5.46 4.24
C PRO A 29 -3.86 -4.10 3.53
N SER A 30 -4.65 -3.19 4.09
CA SER A 30 -4.65 -1.79 3.68
C SER A 30 -3.65 -1.03 4.54
N LEU A 31 -2.55 -0.54 3.95
CA LEU A 31 -1.48 0.17 4.65
C LEU A 31 -1.44 1.65 4.26
N PRO A 32 -0.92 2.54 5.12
CA PRO A 32 -0.66 3.92 4.74
C PRO A 32 0.26 3.96 3.50
N PRO A 33 0.07 4.91 2.57
CA PRO A 33 0.79 4.94 1.29
C PRO A 33 2.31 5.08 1.48
N GLN A 34 2.75 5.79 2.52
CA GLN A 34 4.16 5.90 2.89
C GLN A 34 4.76 4.55 3.31
N LYS A 35 4.04 3.77 4.14
CA LYS A 35 4.47 2.45 4.62
C LYS A 35 4.43 1.43 3.48
N ALA A 36 3.36 1.45 2.69
CA ALA A 36 3.21 0.64 1.48
C ALA A 36 4.38 0.85 0.51
N ALA A 37 4.71 2.10 0.18
CA ALA A 37 5.82 2.41 -0.73
C ALA A 37 7.19 1.99 -0.17
N ALA A 38 7.41 2.11 1.15
CA ALA A 38 8.65 1.65 1.78
C ALA A 38 8.79 0.11 1.70
N LEU A 39 7.73 -0.61 2.07
CA LEU A 39 7.71 -2.07 2.02
C LEU A 39 7.78 -2.62 0.58
N GLU A 40 7.22 -1.88 -0.38
CA GLU A 40 7.30 -2.20 -1.81
C GLU A 40 8.74 -2.04 -2.34
N LYS A 41 9.43 -0.96 -1.97
CA LYS A 41 10.86 -0.78 -2.29
C LYS A 41 11.75 -1.87 -1.69
N GLN A 42 11.34 -2.46 -0.57
CA GLN A 42 12.04 -3.58 0.06
C GLN A 42 11.63 -4.95 -0.52
N GLY A 43 10.67 -5.01 -1.44
CA GLY A 43 10.16 -6.26 -2.01
C GLY A 43 9.32 -7.10 -1.04
N MET A 44 8.91 -6.55 0.11
CA MET A 44 8.14 -7.26 1.12
C MET A 44 6.63 -7.28 0.80
N VAL A 45 6.14 -6.24 0.14
CA VAL A 45 4.74 -6.15 -0.31
C VAL A 45 4.71 -5.65 -1.74
N LYS A 46 3.58 -5.86 -2.42
CA LYS A 46 3.30 -5.30 -3.73
C LYS A 46 2.04 -4.47 -3.63
N ALA A 47 2.05 -3.23 -4.10
CA ALA A 47 0.81 -2.47 -4.14
C ALA A 47 -0.18 -3.22 -5.05
N GLU A 48 -1.34 -3.58 -4.53
CA GLU A 48 -2.50 -3.88 -5.38
C GLU A 48 -2.99 -2.52 -5.87
N ALA A 49 -2.23 -1.93 -6.80
CA ALA A 49 -2.77 -0.91 -7.67
C ALA A 49 -4.06 -1.53 -8.20
N LYS A 50 -5.19 -0.92 -7.86
CA LYS A 50 -6.41 -1.15 -8.63
C LYS A 50 -5.97 -0.94 -10.06
N THR A 51 -5.88 -2.03 -10.80
CA THR A 51 -6.03 -2.02 -12.24
C THR A 51 -7.39 -1.37 -12.47
N THR A 52 -7.42 -0.04 -12.49
CA THR A 52 -8.33 0.68 -13.36
C THR A 52 -7.96 0.17 -14.74
N LYS A 53 -8.71 -0.86 -15.15
CA LYS A 53 -9.12 -1.07 -16.51
C LYS A 53 -9.50 0.30 -17.08
N ALA A 54 -8.56 0.94 -17.77
CA ALA A 54 -8.87 1.75 -18.94
C ALA A 54 -8.47 0.83 -20.10
N SER A 55 -9.39 0.14 -20.76
CA SER A 55 -10.33 0.75 -21.72
C SER A 55 -9.54 1.55 -22.77
N ALA A 56 -8.98 0.84 -23.74
CA ALA A 56 -8.92 1.23 -25.15
C ALA A 56 -8.79 -0.07 -25.96
#